data_AF-A0A380JMV2-F1
#
_entry.id   AF-A0A380JMV2-F1
#
_cell.length_a   1.000
_cell.length_b   1.000
_cell.length_c   1.000
_cell.angle_alpha   90.00
_cell.angle_beta   90.00
_cell.angle_gamma   90.00
#
_symmetry.space_group_name_H-M   'P 1'
#
loop_
_entity.id
_entity.type
_entity.pdbx_description
1 polymer ?
#
loop_
_entity_poly.entity_id
_entity_poly.type
_entity_poly.pdbx_seq_one_letter_code
_entity_poly.pdbx_strand_id
1 'polypeptide(L)'
;MERSQLEWEDVSQYEEVKGYGQQVWKHQGEYYLVREEGGIAVQRVVYKLPNELFQLLDSGRKSLLEIDFYVKNGCWPPTEEEKNRIMKERAKDRPMVLISNPKNQMLFTQEELRKLIPIAEQKWIDWKGKLPDDYVSPLK
;
A
#
# COMPACT_ATOMS: atom_id res chain seq x y z
N MET A 1 13.58 -0.35 -10.07
CA MET A 1 14.93 -0.85 -9.76
C MET A 1 15.19 -2.08 -10.60
N GLU A 2 16.43 -2.29 -11.05
CA GLU A 2 16.75 -3.44 -11.90
C GLU A 2 16.87 -4.72 -11.06
N ARG A 3 16.37 -5.83 -11.62
CA ARG A 3 16.59 -7.17 -11.06
C ARG A 3 18.06 -7.53 -11.20
N SER A 4 18.59 -8.22 -10.19
CA SER A 4 19.93 -8.80 -10.33
C SER A 4 19.90 -9.92 -11.38
N GLN A 5 21.04 -10.21 -11.99
CA GLN A 5 21.26 -11.43 -12.78
C GLN A 5 21.54 -12.65 -11.89
N LEU A 6 21.60 -12.45 -10.57
CA LEU A 6 21.83 -13.50 -9.58
C LEU A 6 20.51 -14.21 -9.25
N GLU A 7 20.60 -15.52 -9.08
CA GLU A 7 19.48 -16.35 -8.64
C GLU A 7 19.49 -16.52 -7.11
N TRP A 8 18.39 -17.05 -6.58
CA TRP A 8 18.29 -17.35 -5.15
C TRP A 8 19.39 -18.32 -4.69
N GLU A 9 19.71 -19.32 -5.50
CA GLU A 9 20.74 -20.32 -5.22
C GLU A 9 22.10 -19.66 -4.97
N ASP A 10 22.45 -18.61 -5.74
CA ASP A 10 23.69 -17.85 -5.57
C ASP A 10 23.67 -17.06 -4.26
N VAL A 11 22.58 -16.32 -4.00
CA VAL A 11 22.47 -15.43 -2.84
C VAL A 11 22.31 -16.19 -1.53
N SER A 12 21.72 -17.38 -1.56
CA SER A 12 21.53 -18.23 -0.37
C SER A 12 22.85 -18.63 0.31
N GLN A 13 23.97 -18.53 -0.40
CA GLN A 13 25.31 -18.79 0.13
C GLN A 13 25.96 -17.56 0.79
N TYR A 14 25.32 -16.38 0.70
CA TYR A 14 25.83 -15.13 1.25
C TYR A 14 25.52 -15.00 2.76
N GLU A 15 26.00 -13.93 3.38
CA GLU A 15 25.70 -13.64 4.78
C GLU A 15 24.25 -13.14 4.91
N GLU A 16 23.40 -13.89 5.60
CA GLU A 16 22.06 -13.43 5.95
C GLU A 16 22.14 -12.29 6.98
N VAL A 17 21.57 -11.14 6.64
CA VAL A 17 21.45 -10.03 7.59
C VAL A 17 20.30 -10.33 8.55
N LYS A 18 20.63 -10.62 9.81
CA LYS A 18 19.65 -10.97 10.85
C LYS A 18 18.71 -9.81 11.14
N GLY A 19 17.47 -10.15 11.52
CA GLY A 19 16.42 -9.17 11.83
C GLY A 19 15.45 -8.89 10.67
N TYR A 20 15.72 -9.40 9.46
CA TYR A 20 14.91 -9.15 8.27
C TYR A 20 14.27 -10.41 7.67
N GLY A 21 14.07 -11.46 8.47
CA GLY A 21 13.30 -12.65 8.08
C GLY A 21 13.80 -13.36 6.82
N GLN A 22 15.11 -13.53 6.65
CA GLN A 22 15.74 -14.15 5.47
C GLN A 22 15.53 -13.39 4.14
N GLN A 23 15.17 -12.10 4.20
CA GLN A 23 14.96 -11.29 3.00
C GLN A 23 16.17 -10.44 2.62
N VAL A 24 17.10 -10.18 3.55
CA VAL A 24 18.26 -9.31 3.30
C VAL A 24 19.55 -10.08 3.44
N TRP A 25 20.42 -9.96 2.44
CA TRP A 25 21.67 -10.71 2.32
C TRP A 25 22.82 -9.76 1.99
N LYS A 26 24.03 -10.11 2.40
CA LYS A 26 25.24 -9.28 2.21
C LYS A 26 26.38 -10.10 1.62
N HIS A 27 27.04 -9.54 0.61
CA HIS A 27 28.24 -10.11 0.04
C HIS A 27 29.17 -9.02 -0.46
N GLN A 28 30.45 -9.07 -0.07
CA GLN A 28 31.50 -8.13 -0.49
C GLN A 28 31.14 -6.64 -0.28
N GLY A 29 30.37 -6.33 0.76
CA GLY A 29 29.94 -4.95 1.06
C GLY A 29 28.68 -4.49 0.32
N GLU A 30 28.17 -5.30 -0.60
CA GLU A 30 26.91 -5.08 -1.30
C GLU A 30 25.75 -5.80 -0.58
N TYR A 31 24.55 -5.24 -0.69
CA TYR A 31 23.34 -5.78 -0.10
C TYR A 31 22.37 -6.27 -1.18
N TYR A 32 21.60 -7.30 -0.83
CA TYR A 32 20.65 -7.94 -1.72
C TYR A 32 19.32 -8.13 -0.99
N LEU A 33 18.22 -7.85 -1.69
CA LEU A 33 16.87 -8.10 -1.23
C LEU A 33 16.29 -9.29 -2.01
N VAL A 34 15.90 -10.35 -1.29
CA VAL A 34 15.25 -11.53 -1.85
C VAL A 34 13.76 -11.42 -1.62
N ARG A 35 12.99 -11.64 -2.69
CA ARG A 35 11.53 -11.52 -2.69
C ARG A 35 10.86 -12.72 -3.30
N GLU A 36 9.72 -13.07 -2.77
CA GLU A 36 8.83 -14.05 -3.38
C GLU A 36 7.87 -13.31 -4.33
N GLU A 37 8.00 -13.58 -5.62
CA GLU A 37 7.15 -13.02 -6.67
C GLU A 37 6.43 -14.14 -7.43
N GLY A 38 5.28 -13.83 -8.01
CA GLY A 38 4.43 -14.80 -8.69
C GLY A 38 3.17 -15.14 -7.88
N GLY A 39 2.12 -15.56 -8.58
CA GLY A 39 0.86 -15.97 -7.97
C GLY A 39 0.86 -17.46 -7.65
N ILE A 40 0.51 -18.28 -8.64
CA ILE A 40 0.38 -19.74 -8.50
C ILE A 40 1.76 -20.42 -8.40
N ALA A 41 2.75 -19.91 -9.12
CA ALA A 41 4.14 -20.37 -9.03
C ALA A 41 4.99 -19.25 -8.42
N VAL A 42 5.31 -19.39 -7.14
CA VAL A 42 6.18 -18.46 -6.41
C VAL A 42 7.63 -18.72 -6.81
N GLN A 43 8.33 -17.68 -7.21
CA GLN A 43 9.76 -17.67 -7.49
C GLN A 43 10.46 -16.66 -6.59
N ARG A 44 11.69 -16.98 -6.18
CA ARG A 44 12.52 -16.05 -5.42
C ARG A 44 13.32 -15.19 -6.38
N VAL A 45 13.06 -13.90 -6.35
CA VAL A 45 13.71 -12.89 -7.19
C VAL A 45 14.69 -12.09 -6.33
N VAL A 46 15.90 -11.91 -6.85
CA VAL A 46 16.96 -11.14 -6.21
C VAL A 46 17.02 -9.74 -6.79
N TYR A 47 17.05 -8.75 -5.90
CA TYR A 47 17.32 -7.35 -6.23
C TYR A 47 18.61 -6.92 -5.56
N LYS A 48 19.43 -6.15 -6.28
CA LYS A 48 20.51 -5.40 -5.62
C LYS A 48 19.86 -4.31 -4.77
N LEU A 49 20.21 -4.25 -3.50
CA LEU A 49 19.72 -3.25 -2.56
C LEU A 49 20.81 -2.18 -2.39
N PRO A 50 20.62 -0.96 -2.93
CA PRO A 50 21.58 0.12 -2.72
C PRO A 50 21.83 0.36 -1.24
N ASN A 51 23.07 0.65 -0.88
CA ASN A 51 23.44 0.90 0.51
C ASN A 51 22.58 2.00 1.15
N GLU A 52 22.22 3.05 0.42
CA GLU A 52 21.32 4.11 0.90
C GLU A 52 19.96 3.57 1.38
N LEU A 53 19.35 2.63 0.65
CA LEU A 53 18.10 1.99 1.05
C LEU A 53 18.30 1.06 2.23
N PHE A 54 19.41 0.33 2.26
CA PHE A 54 19.76 -0.49 3.42
C PHE A 54 19.95 0.36 4.69
N GLN A 55 20.60 1.52 4.60
CA GLN A 55 20.75 2.43 5.76
C GLN A 55 19.41 2.97 6.26
N LEU A 56 18.45 3.24 5.36
CA LEU A 56 17.09 3.63 5.77
C LEU A 56 16.37 2.51 6.51
N LEU A 57 16.58 1.26 6.08
CA LEU A 57 16.05 0.08 6.72
C LEU A 57 16.69 -0.16 8.10
N ASP A 58 18.02 -0.13 8.16
CA ASP A 58 18.81 -0.41 9.36
C ASP A 58 18.62 0.64 10.45
N SER A 59 18.47 1.90 10.05
CA SER A 59 18.12 3.00 10.98
C SER A 59 16.66 3.00 11.43
N GLY A 60 15.82 2.10 10.92
CA GLY A 60 14.39 2.03 11.23
C GLY A 60 13.57 3.20 10.65
N ARG A 61 14.16 4.05 9.79
CA ARG A 61 13.45 5.14 9.11
C ARG A 61 12.48 4.63 8.05
N LYS A 62 12.76 3.46 7.48
CA LYS A 62 11.90 2.75 6.54
C LYS A 62 11.76 1.29 6.98
N SER A 63 10.55 0.79 6.87
CA SER A 63 10.26 -0.63 7.08
C SER A 63 10.66 -1.46 5.86
N LEU A 64 10.86 -2.77 6.06
CA LEU A 64 11.11 -3.71 4.97
C LEU A 64 9.97 -3.70 3.93
N LEU A 65 8.73 -3.49 4.37
CA LEU A 65 7.54 -3.31 3.52
C LEU A 65 7.64 -2.06 2.63
N GLU A 66 8.13 -0.93 3.17
CA GLU A 66 8.32 0.28 2.37
C GLU A 66 9.47 0.14 1.38
N ILE A 67 10.58 -0.51 1.77
CA ILE A 67 11.68 -0.82 0.86
C ILE A 67 11.20 -1.74 -0.24
N ASP A 68 10.47 -2.80 0.10
CA ASP A 68 9.87 -3.72 -0.86
C ASP A 68 8.99 -2.98 -1.88
N PHE A 69 8.09 -2.14 -1.37
CA PHE A 69 7.22 -1.32 -2.20
C PHE A 69 8.03 -0.42 -3.14
N TYR A 70 9.10 0.21 -2.66
CA TYR A 70 9.96 1.07 -3.47
C TYR A 70 10.70 0.29 -4.55
N VAL A 71 11.28 -0.86 -4.22
CA VAL A 71 12.00 -1.70 -5.19
C VAL A 71 11.05 -2.16 -6.30
N LYS A 72 9.78 -2.47 -5.97
CA LYS A 72 8.76 -2.89 -6.93
C LYS A 72 8.20 -1.76 -7.78
N ASN A 73 7.84 -0.63 -7.18
CA ASN A 73 7.07 0.44 -7.84
C ASN A 73 7.92 1.64 -8.26
N GLY A 74 9.16 1.75 -7.78
CA GLY A 74 10.05 2.89 -8.03
C GLY A 74 9.67 4.17 -7.28
N CYS A 75 8.73 4.10 -6.34
CA CYS A 75 8.30 5.21 -5.51
C CYS A 75 7.98 4.72 -4.09
N TRP A 76 8.00 5.62 -3.11
CA TRP A 76 7.58 5.29 -1.75
C TRP A 76 6.08 5.06 -1.69
N PRO A 77 5.59 4.18 -0.80
CA PRO A 77 4.15 4.06 -0.59
C PRO A 77 3.59 5.40 -0.11
N PRO A 78 2.35 5.75 -0.50
CA PRO A 78 1.75 7.01 -0.11
C PRO A 78 1.62 7.09 1.41
N THR A 79 1.83 8.28 1.95
CA THR A 79 1.57 8.59 3.36
C THR A 79 0.09 8.47 3.69
N GLU A 80 -0.26 8.36 4.98
CA GLU A 80 -1.66 8.33 5.41
C GLU A 80 -2.40 9.61 5.00
N GLU A 81 -1.74 10.76 5.02
CA GLU A 81 -2.31 12.03 4.55
C GLU A 81 -2.64 11.99 3.05
N GLU A 82 -1.71 11.50 2.22
CA GLU A 82 -1.95 11.35 0.78
C GLU A 82 -3.05 10.33 0.49
N LYS A 83 -3.08 9.20 1.22
CA LYS A 83 -4.17 8.21 1.13
C LYS A 83 -5.50 8.86 1.44
N ASN A 84 -5.59 9.62 2.54
CA ASN A 84 -6.80 10.33 2.94
C ASN A 84 -7.23 11.36 1.89
N ARG A 85 -6.29 12.12 1.31
CA ARG A 85 -6.56 13.06 0.22
C ARG A 85 -7.14 12.34 -1.01
N ILE A 86 -6.49 11.26 -1.45
CA ILE A 86 -6.94 10.45 -2.59
C ILE A 86 -8.34 9.86 -2.32
N MET A 87 -8.58 9.35 -1.11
CA MET A 87 -9.90 8.83 -0.72
C MET A 87 -10.96 9.93 -0.75
N LYS A 88 -10.63 11.13 -0.24
CA LYS A 88 -11.52 12.30 -0.24
C LYS A 88 -11.88 12.73 -1.67
N GLU A 89 -10.90 12.81 -2.57
CA GLU A 89 -11.12 13.12 -3.98
C GLU A 89 -11.99 12.08 -4.67
N ARG A 90 -11.72 10.78 -4.47
CA ARG A 90 -12.54 9.70 -5.01
C ARG A 90 -13.96 9.72 -4.50
N ALA A 91 -14.18 10.05 -3.23
CA ALA A 91 -15.52 10.16 -2.66
C ALA A 91 -16.27 11.40 -3.17
N LYS A 92 -15.58 12.48 -3.57
CA LYS A 92 -16.20 13.61 -4.28
C LYS A 92 -16.64 13.22 -5.70
N ASP A 93 -15.80 12.52 -6.44
CA ASP A 93 -16.10 12.04 -7.79
C ASP A 93 -17.17 10.94 -7.81
N ARG A 94 -17.08 10.00 -6.86
CA ARG A 94 -17.98 8.85 -6.71
C ARG A 94 -18.60 8.80 -5.31
N PRO A 95 -19.61 9.65 -5.02
CA PRO A 95 -20.23 9.75 -3.69
C PRO A 95 -20.75 8.44 -3.10
N MET A 96 -21.15 7.46 -3.94
CA MET A 96 -21.59 6.13 -3.48
C MET A 96 -20.60 5.43 -2.54
N VAL A 97 -19.30 5.74 -2.64
CA VAL A 97 -18.28 5.21 -1.71
C VAL A 97 -18.60 5.56 -0.25
N LEU A 98 -19.25 6.70 0.01
CA LEU A 98 -19.66 7.12 1.35
C LEU A 98 -20.75 6.22 1.94
N ILE A 99 -21.50 5.49 1.10
CA ILE A 99 -22.51 4.52 1.54
C ILE A 99 -21.88 3.14 1.75
N SER A 100 -21.12 2.64 0.76
CA SER A 100 -20.48 1.31 0.86
C SER A 100 -19.37 1.23 1.91
N ASN A 101 -18.71 2.34 2.20
CA ASN A 101 -17.63 2.40 3.19
C ASN A 101 -17.81 3.65 4.08
N PRO A 102 -18.63 3.54 5.14
CA PRO A 102 -18.94 4.66 6.03
C PRO A 102 -17.71 5.28 6.71
N LYS A 103 -16.58 4.56 6.83
CA LYS A 103 -15.33 5.12 7.39
C LYS A 103 -14.84 6.32 6.59
N ASN A 104 -15.12 6.39 5.29
CA ASN A 104 -14.71 7.52 4.46
C ASN A 104 -15.48 8.80 4.81
N GLN A 105 -16.61 8.71 5.50
CA GLN A 105 -17.35 9.88 5.98
C GLN A 105 -16.54 10.66 7.03
N MET A 106 -15.67 9.99 7.79
CA MET A 106 -14.79 10.63 8.78
C MET A 106 -13.74 11.57 8.16
N LEU A 107 -13.54 11.53 6.84
CA LEU A 107 -12.61 12.39 6.10
C LEU A 107 -13.20 13.77 5.73
N PHE A 108 -14.48 13.98 6.04
CA PHE A 108 -15.26 15.15 5.62
C PHE A 108 -15.79 15.91 6.81
N THR A 109 -15.96 17.22 6.63
CA THR A 109 -16.71 18.03 7.61
C THR A 109 -18.21 17.77 7.48
N GLN A 110 -18.99 18.10 8.52
CA GLN A 110 -20.45 17.96 8.46
C GLN A 110 -21.08 18.74 7.31
N GLU A 111 -20.51 19.90 6.94
CA GLU A 111 -20.99 20.70 5.80
C GLU A 111 -20.72 20.01 4.46
N GLU A 112 -19.54 19.41 4.28
CA GLU A 112 -19.22 18.63 3.08
C GLU A 112 -20.14 17.41 2.97
N LEU A 113 -20.40 16.71 4.08
CA LEU A 113 -21.31 15.57 4.12
C LEU A 113 -22.75 15.96 3.79
N ARG A 114 -23.25 17.13 4.26
CA ARG A 114 -24.59 17.63 3.89
C ARG A 114 -24.77 17.78 2.38
N LYS A 115 -23.70 18.10 1.65
CA LYS A 115 -23.71 18.22 0.18
C LYS A 115 -23.59 16.85 -0.50
N LEU A 116 -22.74 15.97 0.01
CA LEU A 116 -22.39 14.70 -0.65
C LEU A 116 -23.34 13.54 -0.34
N ILE A 117 -23.84 13.43 0.90
CA ILE A 117 -24.65 12.28 1.35
C ILE A 117 -25.96 12.15 0.56
N PRO A 118 -26.75 13.21 0.31
CA PRO A 118 -27.96 13.08 -0.50
C PRO A 118 -27.67 12.58 -1.92
N ILE A 119 -26.56 13.02 -2.52
CA ILE A 119 -26.12 12.56 -3.86
C ILE A 119 -25.71 11.10 -3.80
N ALA A 120 -25.00 10.69 -2.74
CA ALA A 120 -24.56 9.33 -2.52
C ALA A 120 -25.73 8.36 -2.33
N GLU A 121 -26.69 8.72 -1.48
CA GLU A 121 -27.90 7.96 -1.21
C GLU A 121 -28.74 7.79 -2.48
N GLN A 122 -28.98 8.88 -3.22
CA GLN A 122 -29.73 8.83 -4.47
C GLN A 122 -29.05 7.91 -5.49
N LYS A 123 -27.74 8.10 -5.75
CA LYS A 123 -26.99 7.24 -6.68
C LYS A 123 -27.00 5.77 -6.27
N TRP A 124 -26.96 5.50 -4.96
CA TRP A 124 -27.04 4.14 -4.45
C TRP A 124 -28.42 3.52 -4.70
N ILE A 125 -29.49 4.25 -4.42
CA ILE A 125 -30.86 3.81 -4.67
C ILE A 125 -31.08 3.61 -6.18
N ASP A 126 -30.62 4.52 -7.03
CA ASP A 126 -30.72 4.38 -8.48
C ASP A 126 -30.03 3.10 -8.98
N TRP A 127 -28.95 2.68 -8.32
CA TRP A 127 -28.19 1.49 -8.68
C TRP A 127 -28.73 0.19 -8.05
N LYS A 128 -29.17 0.22 -6.79
CA LYS A 128 -29.54 -0.97 -5.99
C LYS A 128 -31.02 -1.07 -5.62
N GLY A 129 -31.81 -0.06 -5.97
CA GLY A 129 -33.24 0.05 -5.64
C GLY A 129 -33.52 0.50 -4.20
N LYS A 130 -32.63 0.23 -3.23
CA LYS A 130 -32.74 0.66 -1.83
C LYS A 130 -31.37 0.88 -1.17
N LEU A 131 -31.35 1.65 -0.09
CA LEU A 131 -30.17 1.77 0.80
C LEU A 131 -29.87 0.44 1.51
N PRO A 132 -28.62 0.19 1.92
CA PRO A 132 -28.28 -0.98 2.73
C PRO A 132 -29.08 -1.00 4.04
N ASP A 133 -29.45 -2.18 4.51
CA ASP A 133 -30.30 -2.32 5.71
C ASP A 133 -29.55 -1.87 7.00
N ASP A 134 -28.22 -1.95 7.00
CA ASP A 134 -27.32 -1.50 8.06
C ASP A 134 -26.84 -0.04 7.90
N TYR A 135 -27.32 0.67 6.88
CA TYR A 135 -26.91 2.04 6.63
C TYR A 135 -27.50 3.03 7.64
N VAL A 136 -26.62 3.80 8.28
CA VAL A 136 -26.99 4.92 9.16
C VAL A 136 -26.46 6.21 8.54
N SER A 137 -27.35 7.15 8.26
CA SER A 137 -26.98 8.46 7.70
C SER A 137 -26.17 9.27 8.73
N PRO A 138 -25.01 9.85 8.37
CA PRO A 138 -24.18 10.65 9.27
C PRO A 138 -24.73 12.06 9.52
N LEU A 139 -25.88 12.40 8.93
CA LEU A 139 -26.53 13.70 9.08
C LEU A 139 -27.56 13.74 10.22
N LYS A 140 -27.83 12.60 10.86
CA LYS A 140 -28.76 12.48 11.99
C LYS A 140 -28.11 12.84 13.31
#